data_AF-A0A954QAW8-F1
#
_entry.id   AF-A0A954QAW8-F1
#
_cell.length_a   1.000
_cell.length_b   1.000
_cell.length_c   1.000
_cell.angle_alpha   90.00
_cell.angle_beta   90.00
_cell.angle_gamma   90.00
#
_symmetry.space_group_name_H-M   'P 1'
#
loop_
_entity.id
_entity.type
_entity.pdbx_description
1 polymer ?
#
loop_
_entity_poly.entity_id
_entity_poly.type
_entity_poly.pdbx_seq_one_letter_code
_entity_poly.pdbx_strand_id
1 'polypeptide(L)'
;MTNPNTHRTVARRCIRFFAVCVAASLATNAIMAADPAEKPKTYMPVVDAEDFGSMRSQDVADKSGVMDRQAGLLARRYDLRDDPSKIMMSGGRKAVQQGVRVKLSDGTTWQQLSQATPEAIRAENVFPLGFRPLPHVKHSTGGMVFPKSQIDAIRQSSQRDLSRFDVEFDLPDQLTPEFPPPMFLTSRPDL
;
A
#
# COMPACT_ATOMS: atom_id res chain seq x y z
N MET A 1 -61.00 59.57 38.27
CA MET A 1 -61.25 58.11 38.25
C MET A 1 -60.88 57.57 36.87
N THR A 2 -59.64 57.13 36.69
CA THR A 2 -59.15 56.55 35.44
C THR A 2 -58.78 55.08 35.71
N ASN A 3 -59.40 54.19 34.94
CA ASN A 3 -59.43 52.74 35.12
C ASN A 3 -58.06 52.10 34.74
N PRO A 4 -57.38 51.35 35.63
CA PRO A 4 -56.02 50.83 35.38
C PRO A 4 -55.95 49.55 34.51
N ASN A 5 -57.05 49.09 33.91
CA ASN A 5 -57.08 47.80 33.20
C ASN A 5 -56.77 47.83 31.70
N THR A 6 -56.46 48.98 31.10
CA THR A 6 -56.26 49.10 29.64
C THR A 6 -54.85 48.74 29.15
N HIS A 7 -53.85 48.71 30.04
CA HIS A 7 -52.45 48.41 29.67
C HIS A 7 -52.11 46.91 29.57
N ARG A 8 -52.93 46.03 30.17
CA ARG A 8 -52.65 44.58 30.19
C ARG A 8 -53.04 43.84 28.90
N THR A 9 -53.90 44.42 28.08
CA THR A 9 -54.45 43.78 26.87
C THR A 9 -53.59 44.02 25.62
N VAL A 10 -52.87 45.15 25.56
CA VAL A 10 -51.97 45.50 24.44
C VAL A 10 -50.66 44.70 24.52
N ALA A 11 -50.09 44.56 25.73
CA ALA A 11 -48.85 43.82 25.95
C ALA A 11 -48.95 42.31 25.60
N ARG A 12 -50.13 41.70 25.74
CA ARG A 12 -50.37 40.29 25.40
C ARG A 12 -50.56 40.04 23.89
N ARG A 13 -50.92 41.06 23.11
CA ARG A 13 -51.04 40.96 21.63
C ARG A 13 -49.69 41.13 20.93
N CYS A 14 -48.79 41.96 21.45
CA CYS A 14 -47.43 42.12 20.90
C CYS A 14 -46.53 40.90 21.14
N ILE A 15 -46.67 40.21 22.29
CA ILE A 15 -45.91 38.99 22.58
C ILE A 15 -46.32 37.81 21.69
N ARG A 16 -47.59 37.73 21.28
CA ARG A 16 -48.07 36.69 20.35
C ARG A 16 -47.68 36.93 18.90
N PHE A 17 -47.48 38.18 18.47
CA PHE A 17 -46.96 38.48 17.13
C PHE A 17 -45.44 38.32 17.01
N PHE A 18 -44.70 38.51 18.11
CA PHE A 18 -43.24 38.29 18.10
C PHE A 18 -42.87 36.79 18.16
N ALA A 19 -43.69 35.96 18.84
CA ALA A 19 -43.47 34.51 18.89
C ALA A 19 -43.80 33.78 17.58
N VAL A 20 -44.65 34.35 16.72
CA VAL A 20 -44.96 33.78 15.40
C VAL A 20 -43.87 34.08 14.36
N CYS A 21 -43.09 35.15 14.54
CA CYS A 21 -41.94 35.43 13.67
C CYS A 21 -40.65 34.68 14.05
N VAL A 22 -40.51 34.23 15.31
CA VAL A 22 -39.35 33.43 15.75
C VAL A 22 -39.57 31.92 15.54
N ALA A 23 -40.82 31.45 15.48
CA ALA A 23 -41.12 30.06 15.12
C ALA A 23 -41.07 29.80 13.59
N ALA A 24 -41.00 30.84 12.76
CA ALA A 24 -40.91 30.74 11.31
C ALA A 24 -39.47 30.79 10.75
N SER A 25 -38.45 30.95 11.60
CA SER A 25 -37.04 31.04 11.19
C SER A 25 -36.23 29.75 11.40
N LEU A 26 -36.87 28.66 11.86
CA LEU A 26 -36.22 27.35 12.08
C LEU A 26 -36.50 26.31 10.97
N ALA A 27 -37.08 26.73 9.85
CA ALA A 27 -37.28 25.85 8.71
C ALA A 27 -36.23 26.13 7.62
N THR A 28 -35.62 25.05 7.15
CA THR A 28 -34.89 24.91 5.88
C THR A 28 -33.57 25.67 5.74
N ASN A 29 -32.50 25.09 6.30
CA ASN A 29 -31.26 24.94 5.51
C ASN A 29 -31.05 23.45 5.31
N ALA A 30 -31.77 22.89 4.34
CA ALA A 30 -31.39 21.64 3.72
C ALA A 30 -29.99 21.86 3.13
N ILE A 31 -29.00 21.17 3.68
CA ILE A 31 -27.71 21.00 3.01
C ILE A 31 -28.07 20.31 1.70
N MET A 32 -28.08 21.07 0.61
CA MET A 32 -28.04 20.52 -0.73
C MET A 32 -26.73 19.75 -0.81
N ALA A 33 -26.78 18.44 -0.55
CA ALA A 33 -25.77 17.53 -1.06
C ALA A 33 -25.82 17.72 -2.58
N ALA A 34 -24.86 18.48 -3.11
CA ALA A 34 -24.68 18.58 -4.54
C ALA A 34 -24.54 17.16 -5.08
N ASP A 35 -25.39 16.77 -6.03
CA ASP A 35 -25.18 15.54 -6.79
C ASP A 35 -23.74 15.54 -7.29
N PRO A 36 -22.98 14.45 -7.11
CA PRO A 36 -21.59 14.41 -7.54
C PRO A 36 -21.57 14.71 -9.04
N ALA A 37 -20.95 15.84 -9.41
CA ALA A 37 -20.86 16.29 -10.78
C ALA A 37 -20.35 15.13 -11.66
N GLU A 38 -21.09 14.81 -12.73
CA GLU A 38 -20.74 13.71 -13.61
C GLU A 38 -19.33 13.94 -14.17
N LYS A 39 -18.40 13.04 -13.82
CA LYS A 39 -16.99 13.14 -14.19
C LYS A 39 -16.87 13.24 -15.73
N PRO A 40 -16.15 14.22 -16.27
CA PRO A 40 -16.05 14.41 -17.72
C PRO A 40 -15.39 13.18 -18.37
N LYS A 41 -16.10 12.55 -19.30
CA LYS A 41 -15.62 11.38 -20.05
C LYS A 41 -14.68 11.85 -21.15
N THR A 42 -13.37 11.84 -20.89
CA THR A 42 -12.35 12.13 -21.91
C THR A 42 -12.10 10.92 -22.81
N TYR A 43 -11.66 11.16 -24.05
CA TYR A 43 -11.32 10.16 -25.08
C TYR A 43 -10.33 9.06 -24.60
N MET A 44 -9.52 9.37 -23.57
CA MET A 44 -8.83 8.41 -22.72
C MET A 44 -9.29 8.68 -21.28
N PRO A 45 -10.15 7.84 -20.67
CA PRO A 45 -10.64 8.10 -19.33
C PRO A 45 -9.50 7.88 -18.33
N VAL A 46 -8.76 8.95 -18.04
CA VAL A 46 -7.79 9.03 -16.92
C VAL A 46 -8.53 9.26 -15.60
N VAL A 47 -9.84 9.56 -15.67
CA VAL A 47 -10.69 9.69 -14.51
C VAL A 47 -11.22 8.29 -14.17
N ASP A 48 -10.66 7.69 -13.12
CA ASP A 48 -11.17 6.45 -12.57
C ASP A 48 -12.67 6.61 -12.25
N ALA A 49 -13.46 5.59 -12.60
CA ALA A 49 -14.90 5.59 -12.34
C ALA A 49 -15.18 5.71 -10.83
N GLU A 50 -14.34 5.06 -10.02
CA GLU A 50 -14.42 5.06 -8.56
C GLU A 50 -13.79 6.31 -7.93
N ASP A 51 -14.25 6.65 -6.72
CA ASP A 51 -13.62 7.69 -5.90
C ASP A 51 -12.36 7.14 -5.22
N PHE A 52 -11.32 7.98 -5.07
CA PHE A 52 -10.06 7.58 -4.45
C PHE A 52 -10.25 7.05 -3.03
N GLY A 53 -11.16 7.64 -2.24
CA GLY A 53 -11.44 7.21 -0.88
C GLY A 53 -11.98 5.78 -0.83
N SER A 54 -12.82 5.41 -1.80
CA SER A 54 -13.37 4.06 -1.94
C SER A 54 -12.28 3.07 -2.35
N MET A 55 -11.52 3.39 -3.41
CA MET A 55 -10.40 2.56 -3.89
C MET A 55 -9.35 2.33 -2.79
N ARG A 56 -8.93 3.38 -2.09
CA ARG A 56 -7.96 3.28 -0.98
C ARG A 56 -8.49 2.39 0.13
N SER A 57 -9.77 2.53 0.50
CA SER A 57 -10.36 1.73 1.57
C SER A 57 -10.39 0.25 1.21
N GLN A 58 -10.76 -0.06 -0.04
CA GLN A 58 -10.73 -1.41 -0.58
C GLN A 58 -9.30 -1.97 -0.60
N ASP A 59 -8.34 -1.21 -1.10
CA ASP A 59 -6.95 -1.62 -1.21
C ASP A 59 -6.29 -1.88 0.15
N VAL A 60 -6.62 -1.06 1.16
CA VAL A 60 -6.17 -1.28 2.54
C VAL A 60 -6.78 -2.55 3.12
N ALA A 61 -8.06 -2.83 2.83
CA ALA A 61 -8.72 -4.05 3.27
C ALA A 61 -8.10 -5.30 2.61
N ASP A 62 -7.80 -5.23 1.31
CA ASP A 62 -7.25 -6.34 0.53
C ASP A 62 -5.75 -6.59 0.78
N LYS A 63 -5.04 -5.64 1.39
CA LYS A 63 -3.60 -5.71 1.63
C LYS A 63 -3.16 -7.04 2.25
N SER A 64 -3.87 -7.52 3.26
CA SER A 64 -3.54 -8.78 3.94
C SER A 64 -3.54 -9.97 2.97
N GLY A 65 -4.63 -10.16 2.22
CA GLY A 65 -4.73 -11.24 1.23
C GLY A 65 -3.72 -11.13 0.09
N VAL A 66 -3.38 -9.90 -0.32
CA VAL A 66 -2.31 -9.66 -1.31
C VAL A 66 -0.95 -10.09 -0.78
N MET A 67 -0.61 -9.72 0.46
CA MET A 67 0.65 -10.11 1.09
C MET A 67 0.72 -11.61 1.35
N ASP A 68 -0.36 -12.24 1.80
CA ASP A 68 -0.42 -13.69 2.04
C ASP A 68 -0.23 -14.50 0.75
N ARG A 69 -0.88 -14.06 -0.34
CA ARG A 69 -0.68 -14.67 -1.67
C ARG A 69 0.78 -14.58 -2.10
N GLN A 70 1.42 -13.43 -1.91
CA GLN A 70 2.81 -13.21 -2.30
C GLN A 70 3.77 -14.02 -1.42
N ALA A 71 3.56 -14.03 -0.11
CA ALA A 71 4.34 -14.83 0.84
C ALA A 71 4.24 -16.33 0.50
N GLY A 72 3.03 -16.82 0.20
CA GLY A 72 2.82 -18.19 -0.27
C GLY A 72 3.52 -18.48 -1.60
N LEU A 73 3.56 -17.52 -2.53
CA LEU A 73 4.30 -17.68 -3.79
C LEU A 73 5.81 -17.78 -3.55
N LEU A 74 6.38 -16.91 -2.73
CA LEU A 74 7.80 -16.92 -2.39
C LEU A 74 8.17 -18.21 -1.64
N ALA A 75 7.37 -18.62 -0.65
CA ALA A 75 7.63 -19.83 0.14
C ALA A 75 7.59 -21.12 -0.70
N ARG A 76 6.76 -21.17 -1.76
CA ARG A 76 6.74 -22.30 -2.71
C ARG A 76 7.96 -22.32 -3.63
N ARG A 77 8.47 -21.14 -4.02
CA ARG A 77 9.57 -21.02 -4.99
C ARG A 77 10.95 -21.07 -4.35
N TYR A 78 11.06 -20.59 -3.11
CA TYR A 78 12.33 -20.34 -2.46
C TYR A 78 12.37 -20.85 -1.01
N ASP A 79 13.56 -21.18 -0.55
CA ASP A 79 13.92 -21.27 0.85
C ASP A 79 14.20 -19.84 1.37
N LEU A 80 13.38 -19.38 2.32
CA LEU A 80 13.46 -18.02 2.88
C LEU A 80 14.18 -17.96 4.23
N ARG A 81 14.75 -19.08 4.69
CA ARG A 81 15.49 -19.16 5.95
C ARG A 81 16.68 -18.18 5.95
N ASP A 82 16.97 -17.64 7.12
CA ASP A 82 18.20 -16.91 7.37
C ASP A 82 19.33 -17.92 7.61
N ASP A 83 20.25 -18.01 6.66
CA ASP A 83 21.43 -18.87 6.70
C ASP A 83 22.63 -18.05 6.21
N PRO A 84 23.25 -17.26 7.12
CA PRO A 84 24.35 -16.38 6.80
C PRO A 84 25.64 -17.17 6.57
N SER A 85 26.38 -16.77 5.54
CA SER A 85 27.72 -17.31 5.25
C SER A 85 28.81 -16.58 6.03
N LYS A 86 30.07 -17.04 5.86
CA LYS A 86 31.26 -16.34 6.37
C LYS A 86 31.66 -15.13 5.52
N ILE A 87 31.07 -14.97 4.33
CA ILE A 87 31.38 -13.89 3.39
C ILE A 87 30.46 -12.71 3.70
N MET A 88 31.05 -11.53 3.85
CA MET A 88 30.29 -10.30 4.04
C MET A 88 29.99 -9.62 2.69
N MET A 89 28.89 -8.88 2.63
CA MET A 89 28.64 -7.90 1.56
C MET A 89 29.73 -6.81 1.56
N SER A 90 29.82 -6.03 0.49
CA SER A 90 30.94 -5.12 0.24
C SER A 90 31.23 -4.12 1.37
N GLY A 91 30.20 -3.65 2.09
CA GLY A 91 30.33 -2.74 3.22
C GLY A 91 30.52 -3.43 4.57
N GLY A 92 30.68 -4.75 4.60
CA GLY A 92 31.07 -5.49 5.82
C GLY A 92 30.02 -5.58 6.92
N ARG A 93 28.79 -5.10 6.69
CA ARG A 93 27.73 -5.01 7.73
C ARG A 93 26.72 -6.14 7.71
N LYS A 94 26.61 -6.86 6.59
CA LYS A 94 25.64 -7.94 6.39
C LYS A 94 26.32 -9.13 5.73
N ALA A 95 26.06 -10.32 6.23
CA ALA A 95 26.57 -11.55 5.64
C ALA A 95 25.80 -11.89 4.36
N VAL A 96 26.51 -12.40 3.35
CA VAL A 96 25.88 -13.01 2.18
C VAL A 96 25.21 -14.31 2.61
N GLN A 97 24.00 -14.54 2.12
CA GLN A 97 23.20 -15.72 2.41
C GLN A 97 23.71 -16.93 1.60
N GLN A 98 23.96 -18.07 2.24
CA GLN A 98 24.50 -19.27 1.59
C GLN A 98 23.44 -20.30 1.23
N GLY A 99 23.83 -21.22 0.34
CA GLY A 99 22.99 -22.35 -0.08
C GLY A 99 22.09 -22.02 -1.28
N VAL A 100 21.61 -23.08 -1.93
CA VAL A 100 20.67 -22.94 -3.04
C VAL A 100 19.30 -22.59 -2.49
N ARG A 101 18.78 -21.43 -2.88
CA ARG A 101 17.49 -20.92 -2.40
C ARG A 101 16.32 -21.42 -3.25
N VAL A 102 16.52 -21.82 -4.49
CA VAL A 102 15.43 -22.32 -5.36
C VAL A 102 14.99 -23.70 -4.90
N LYS A 103 13.68 -23.86 -4.68
CA LYS A 103 13.06 -25.17 -4.42
C LYS A 103 12.77 -25.90 -5.73
N LEU A 104 13.11 -27.19 -5.75
CA LEU A 104 12.75 -28.10 -6.83
C LEU A 104 11.31 -28.60 -6.65
N SER A 105 10.70 -29.04 -7.74
CA SER A 105 9.46 -29.81 -7.70
C SER A 105 9.69 -31.16 -7.01
N ASP A 106 8.64 -31.67 -6.36
CA ASP A 106 8.68 -32.97 -5.71
C ASP A 106 9.09 -34.06 -6.70
N GLY A 107 10.06 -34.90 -6.32
CA GLY A 107 10.59 -35.96 -7.17
C GLY A 107 11.64 -35.52 -8.21
N THR A 108 11.97 -34.23 -8.30
CA THR A 108 13.03 -33.73 -9.19
C THR A 108 14.32 -33.45 -8.41
N THR A 109 15.46 -33.81 -9.01
CA THR A 109 16.80 -33.56 -8.45
C THR A 109 17.63 -32.69 -9.40
N TRP A 110 18.64 -32.00 -8.84
CA TRP A 110 19.60 -31.24 -9.65
C TRP A 110 20.34 -32.12 -10.66
N GLN A 111 20.65 -33.37 -10.30
CA GLN A 111 21.32 -34.32 -11.19
C GLN A 111 20.46 -34.68 -12.40
N GLN A 112 19.16 -34.97 -12.18
CA GLN A 112 18.22 -35.23 -13.29
C GLN A 112 18.10 -34.02 -14.22
N LEU A 113 17.96 -32.81 -13.67
CA LEU A 113 17.90 -31.59 -14.47
C LEU A 113 19.18 -31.34 -15.27
N SER A 114 20.35 -31.66 -14.71
CA SER A 114 21.63 -31.49 -15.40
C SER A 114 21.84 -32.44 -16.59
N GLN A 115 21.14 -33.58 -16.59
CA GLN A 115 21.24 -34.60 -17.63
C GLN A 115 20.14 -34.46 -18.70
N ALA A 116 19.06 -33.74 -18.40
CA ALA A 116 17.94 -33.54 -19.31
C ALA A 116 18.25 -32.50 -20.40
N THR A 117 17.73 -32.70 -21.61
CA THR A 117 17.80 -31.66 -22.65
C THR A 117 16.79 -30.54 -22.38
N PRO A 118 17.01 -29.33 -22.91
CA PRO A 118 16.05 -28.22 -22.77
C PRO A 118 14.63 -28.57 -23.23
N GLU A 119 14.50 -29.39 -24.28
CA GLU A 119 13.20 -29.84 -24.82
C GLU A 119 12.48 -30.75 -23.82
N ALA A 120 13.20 -31.69 -23.18
CA ALA A 120 12.64 -32.56 -22.15
C ALA A 120 12.20 -31.75 -20.92
N ILE A 121 13.05 -30.82 -20.45
CA ILE A 121 12.73 -29.93 -19.32
C ILE A 121 11.44 -29.13 -19.61
N ARG A 122 11.28 -28.65 -20.84
CA ARG A 122 10.10 -27.92 -21.28
C ARG A 122 8.87 -28.81 -21.38
N ALA A 123 8.99 -29.99 -21.99
CA ALA A 123 7.89 -30.93 -22.20
C ALA A 123 7.33 -31.48 -20.88
N GLU A 124 8.22 -31.81 -19.94
CA GLU A 124 7.86 -32.33 -18.61
C GLU A 124 7.51 -31.21 -17.61
N ASN A 125 7.72 -29.95 -17.98
CA ASN A 125 7.45 -28.77 -17.15
C ASN A 125 8.16 -28.81 -15.77
N VAL A 126 9.35 -29.44 -15.72
CA VAL A 126 10.16 -29.62 -14.50
C VAL A 126 11.12 -28.45 -14.23
N PHE A 127 11.08 -27.40 -15.05
CA PHE A 127 11.92 -26.22 -14.84
C PHE A 127 11.54 -25.53 -13.51
N PRO A 128 12.50 -25.35 -12.58
CA PRO A 128 12.21 -24.86 -11.23
C PRO A 128 11.49 -23.51 -11.24
N LEU A 129 10.44 -23.40 -10.43
CA LEU A 129 9.61 -22.20 -10.37
C LEU A 129 10.38 -20.96 -9.89
N GLY A 130 11.44 -21.15 -9.10
CA GLY A 130 12.29 -20.06 -8.62
C GLY A 130 13.13 -19.36 -9.70
N PHE A 131 13.32 -19.98 -10.87
CA PHE A 131 13.97 -19.35 -12.02
C PHE A 131 13.01 -18.69 -13.00
N ARG A 132 11.70 -18.85 -12.79
CA ARG A 132 10.69 -18.16 -13.59
C ARG A 132 10.60 -16.69 -13.12
N PRO A 133 10.16 -15.76 -13.99
CA PRO A 133 9.98 -14.37 -13.60
C PRO A 133 9.20 -14.24 -12.29
N LEU A 134 9.71 -13.41 -11.38
CA LEU A 134 9.05 -13.12 -10.13
C LEU A 134 7.89 -12.15 -10.40
N PRO A 135 6.63 -12.53 -10.13
CA PRO A 135 5.52 -11.59 -10.27
C PRO A 135 5.61 -10.53 -9.17
N HIS A 136 5.28 -9.30 -9.54
CA HIS A 136 5.17 -8.21 -8.59
C HIS A 136 4.01 -8.43 -7.60
N VAL A 137 4.14 -7.88 -6.40
CA VAL A 137 3.15 -7.99 -5.33
C VAL A 137 1.78 -7.48 -5.77
N LYS A 138 1.69 -6.22 -6.24
CA LYS A 138 0.47 -5.61 -6.78
C LYS A 138 0.77 -4.44 -7.73
N HIS A 139 0.47 -4.62 -9.01
CA HIS A 139 0.74 -3.63 -10.06
C HIS A 139 -0.37 -2.57 -10.21
N SER A 140 -1.61 -2.90 -9.85
CA SER A 140 -2.81 -2.13 -10.23
C SER A 140 -2.84 -0.70 -9.69
N THR A 141 -2.54 -0.52 -8.40
CA THR A 141 -2.61 0.80 -7.73
C THR A 141 -1.41 1.69 -8.06
N GLY A 142 -0.33 1.11 -8.60
CA GLY A 142 0.88 1.83 -9.01
C GLY A 142 1.79 2.30 -7.86
N GLY A 143 3.02 2.71 -8.21
CA GLY A 143 4.05 3.20 -7.29
C GLY A 143 5.17 2.20 -6.99
N MET A 144 6.35 2.71 -6.63
CA MET A 144 7.51 1.89 -6.24
C MET A 144 7.33 1.33 -4.84
N VAL A 145 7.69 0.07 -4.63
CA VAL A 145 7.68 -0.58 -3.31
C VAL A 145 9.10 -0.56 -2.74
N PHE A 146 9.30 0.04 -1.56
CA PHE A 146 10.61 0.18 -0.93
C PHE A 146 10.77 -0.76 0.27
N PRO A 147 11.99 -1.28 0.54
CA PRO A 147 12.28 -1.99 1.78
C PRO A 147 12.03 -1.13 3.01
N LYS A 148 11.64 -1.77 4.12
CA LYS A 148 11.34 -1.09 5.39
C LYS A 148 12.49 -0.22 5.89
N SER A 149 13.74 -0.70 5.80
CA SER A 149 14.93 0.05 6.22
C SER A 149 15.07 1.40 5.49
N GLN A 150 14.78 1.42 4.18
CA GLN A 150 14.80 2.64 3.37
C GLN A 150 13.65 3.58 3.71
N ILE A 151 12.43 3.03 3.91
CA ILE A 151 11.26 3.83 4.33
C ILE A 151 11.57 4.54 5.66
N ASP A 152 12.08 3.80 6.65
CA ASP A 152 12.35 4.33 7.98
C ASP A 152 13.45 5.41 7.94
N ALA A 153 14.52 5.20 7.16
CA ALA A 153 15.59 6.18 6.99
C ALA A 153 15.15 7.47 6.30
N ILE A 154 14.31 7.39 5.27
CA ILE A 154 13.77 8.57 4.57
C ILE A 154 12.77 9.33 5.46
N ARG A 155 11.95 8.61 6.23
CA ARG A 155 11.05 9.21 7.22
C ARG A 155 11.84 9.97 8.28
N GLN A 156 12.92 9.37 8.80
CA GLN A 156 13.77 10.01 9.79
C GLN A 156 14.51 11.25 9.24
N SER A 157 15.04 11.17 8.02
CA SER A 157 15.86 12.25 7.44
C SER A 157 15.06 13.40 6.83
N SER A 158 13.88 13.12 6.29
CA SER A 158 13.12 14.09 5.47
C SER A 158 11.66 14.26 5.88
N GLN A 159 11.19 13.52 6.89
CA GLN A 159 9.77 13.49 7.31
C GLN A 159 8.79 13.08 6.20
N ARG A 160 9.28 12.45 5.13
CA ARG A 160 8.46 11.90 4.04
C ARG A 160 8.20 10.42 4.26
N ASP A 161 7.00 9.98 3.89
CA ASP A 161 6.64 8.57 3.93
C ASP A 161 6.66 7.98 2.51
N LEU A 162 7.45 6.92 2.34
CA LEU A 162 7.52 6.14 1.10
C LEU A 162 6.67 4.86 1.17
N SER A 163 5.94 4.66 2.26
CA SER A 163 5.08 3.50 2.41
C SER A 163 3.90 3.54 1.45
N ARG A 164 3.53 2.35 0.98
CA ARG A 164 2.30 2.12 0.24
C ARG A 164 1.22 1.64 1.21
N PHE A 165 -0.01 2.09 0.98
CA PHE A 165 -1.14 1.70 1.82
C PHE A 165 -1.69 0.31 1.45
N ASP A 166 -1.41 -0.16 0.23
CA ASP A 166 -2.01 -1.36 -0.36
C ASP A 166 -1.11 -2.59 -0.32
N VAL A 167 0.22 -2.41 -0.23
CA VAL A 167 1.22 -3.50 -0.18
C VAL A 167 2.48 -3.10 0.60
N GLU A 168 3.29 -4.09 0.94
CA GLU A 168 4.63 -3.94 1.50
C GLU A 168 5.67 -4.64 0.63
N PHE A 169 6.95 -4.38 0.93
CA PHE A 169 8.05 -5.10 0.30
C PHE A 169 8.02 -6.58 0.72
N ASP A 170 8.09 -7.47 -0.25
CA ASP A 170 7.76 -8.89 -0.08
C ASP A 170 8.97 -9.77 0.28
N LEU A 171 10.19 -9.30 0.02
CA LEU A 171 11.39 -10.04 0.39
C LEU A 171 11.76 -9.79 1.87
N PRO A 172 12.11 -10.85 2.63
CA PRO A 172 12.67 -10.73 3.96
C PRO A 172 13.96 -9.89 3.98
N ASP A 173 14.21 -9.20 5.09
CA ASP A 173 15.37 -8.31 5.18
C ASP A 173 16.68 -9.07 4.93
N GLN A 174 16.90 -10.27 5.45
CA GLN A 174 18.16 -11.00 5.23
C GLN A 174 18.51 -11.23 3.74
N LEU A 175 17.52 -11.19 2.83
CA LEU A 175 17.69 -11.32 1.39
C LEU A 175 17.85 -9.98 0.66
N THR A 176 17.73 -8.86 1.36
CA THR A 176 17.98 -7.51 0.82
C THR A 176 19.45 -7.15 0.94
N PRO A 177 19.96 -6.28 0.04
CA PRO A 177 21.29 -5.70 0.20
C PRO A 177 21.45 -4.96 1.53
N GLU A 178 22.69 -4.76 1.94
CA GLU A 178 23.01 -3.89 3.07
C GLU A 178 22.53 -2.45 2.83
N PHE A 179 22.05 -1.79 3.89
CA PHE A 179 21.53 -0.43 3.84
C PHE A 179 22.18 0.45 4.93
N PRO A 180 22.52 1.72 4.63
CA PRO A 180 22.58 2.31 3.28
C PRO A 180 23.62 1.58 2.41
N PRO A 181 23.46 1.55 1.08
CA PRO A 181 24.44 0.95 0.20
C PRO A 181 25.82 1.60 0.40
N PRO A 182 26.91 0.82 0.49
CA PRO A 182 28.25 1.38 0.60
C PRO A 182 28.60 2.13 -0.69
N MET A 183 29.26 3.29 -0.56
CA MET A 183 29.73 4.08 -1.70
C MET A 183 31.25 4.02 -1.77
N PHE A 184 31.80 3.42 -2.82
CA PHE A 184 33.24 3.35 -3.04
C PHE A 184 33.64 4.37 -4.10
N LEU A 185 34.20 5.51 -3.67
CA LEU A 185 34.61 6.59 -4.58
C LEU A 185 36.13 6.62 -4.71
N THR A 186 36.65 6.59 -5.94
CA THR A 186 38.09 6.72 -6.20
C THR A 186 38.66 8.05 -5.73
N SER A 187 37.84 9.11 -5.73
CA SER A 187 38.20 10.46 -5.28
C SER A 187 38.04 10.68 -3.77
N ARG A 188 37.30 9.80 -3.07
CA ARG A 188 37.08 9.86 -1.62
C ARG A 188 37.19 8.46 -1.02
N PRO A 189 38.40 7.86 -0.94
CA PRO A 189 38.60 6.53 -0.36
C PRO A 189 38.37 6.47 1.15
N ASP A 190 38.18 7.62 1.80
CA ASP A 190 37.88 7.78 3.22
C ASP A 190 36.40 7.54 3.58
N LEU A 191 35.51 7.48 2.58
CA LEU A 191 34.10 7.16 2.72
C LEU A 191 33.84 5.65 2.60
#